data_AF-A0A352B174-F1
#
_entry.id   AF-A0A352B174-F1
#
_cell.length_a   1.000
_cell.length_b   1.000
_cell.length_c   1.000
_cell.angle_alpha   90.00
_cell.angle_beta   90.00
_cell.angle_gamma   90.00
#
_symmetry.space_group_name_H-M   'P 1'
#
loop_
_entity.id
_entity.type
_entity.pdbx_description
1 polymer ?
#
loop_
_entity_poly.entity_id
_entity_poly.type
_entity_poly.pdbx_seq_one_letter_code
_entity_poly.pdbx_strand_id
1 'polypeptide(L)'
;MSKLRLAVIGAGPAGIYASDLILKAERDFDVSIDLFDLLPAPYGLVRYGVAPDHPRIKGIIRALYEVLDRGDIRFFGNVRYGHDITLDDLKSHYNAVIFATGAIKDAPLAIPGVDLDGCYGAADFVNWYDSHPDVGLTWPLDAKQIAVIGNGNVALDVARMLAKLPDDLLPTDIPDHVHKGLSSSPVTDVHVFGRRGPAQVKFSPLELREALHVEGVQSIVYDEDFQYDEGSLAAIESNNQVRVMVKTLETLR
;
A
#
# COMPACT_ATOMS: atom_id res chain seq x y z
N MET A 1 -35.29 13.52 18.65
CA MET A 1 -34.25 14.28 17.91
C MET A 1 -34.16 13.68 16.52
N SER A 2 -33.97 14.50 15.48
CA SER A 2 -33.73 13.98 14.13
C SER A 2 -32.38 13.30 14.10
N LYS A 3 -32.34 12.01 13.75
CA LYS A 3 -31.09 11.25 13.63
C LYS A 3 -30.58 11.35 12.19
N LEU A 4 -29.41 11.93 11.98
CA LEU A 4 -28.75 11.96 10.69
C LEU A 4 -28.16 10.57 10.40
N ARG A 5 -28.54 10.00 9.27
CA ARG A 5 -28.03 8.72 8.78
C ARG A 5 -26.93 8.97 7.75
N LEU A 6 -25.73 8.49 8.04
CA LEU A 6 -24.56 8.60 7.18
C LEU A 6 -24.16 7.21 6.66
N ALA A 7 -24.03 7.09 5.34
CA ALA A 7 -23.37 5.93 4.73
C ALA A 7 -21.93 6.29 4.39
N VAL A 8 -21.00 5.36 4.64
CA VAL A 8 -19.59 5.49 4.25
C VAL A 8 -19.22 4.28 3.40
N ILE A 9 -18.73 4.51 2.19
CA ILE A 9 -18.35 3.46 1.23
C ILE A 9 -16.83 3.30 1.25
N GLY A 10 -16.36 2.21 1.85
CA GLY A 10 -14.96 1.88 2.08
C GLY A 10 -14.60 1.93 3.57
N ALA A 11 -14.17 0.79 4.12
CA ALA A 11 -13.75 0.59 5.50
C ALA A 11 -12.22 0.61 5.68
N GLY A 12 -11.50 1.31 4.79
CA GLY A 12 -10.10 1.67 5.00
C GLY A 12 -9.94 2.80 6.02
N PRO A 13 -8.69 3.25 6.28
CA PRO A 13 -8.41 4.31 7.25
C PRO A 13 -9.23 5.58 7.02
N ALA A 14 -9.38 6.01 5.77
CA ALA A 14 -10.15 7.21 5.43
C ALA A 14 -11.62 7.11 5.89
N GLY A 15 -12.29 6.00 5.63
CA GLY A 15 -13.70 5.80 6.01
C GLY A 15 -13.87 5.67 7.52
N ILE A 16 -13.00 4.92 8.18
CA ILE A 16 -13.03 4.71 9.64
C ILE A 16 -12.73 6.02 10.37
N TYR A 17 -11.68 6.76 9.98
CA TYR A 17 -11.36 8.04 10.62
C TYR A 17 -12.40 9.11 10.34
N ALA A 18 -12.94 9.20 9.13
CA ALA A 18 -14.05 10.11 8.84
C ALA A 18 -15.24 9.83 9.77
N SER A 19 -15.58 8.54 9.95
CA SER A 19 -16.66 8.11 10.84
C SER A 19 -16.38 8.48 12.30
N ASP A 20 -15.16 8.24 12.78
CA ASP A 20 -14.75 8.58 14.15
C ASP A 20 -14.78 10.09 14.42
N LEU A 21 -14.24 10.89 13.50
CA LEU A 21 -14.24 12.35 13.61
C LEU A 21 -15.66 12.91 13.62
N ILE A 22 -16.53 12.37 12.76
CA ILE A 22 -17.95 12.74 12.76
C ILE A 22 -18.58 12.35 14.09
N LEU A 23 -18.32 11.17 14.64
CA LEU A 23 -18.89 10.76 15.93
C LEU A 23 -18.45 11.64 17.11
N LYS A 24 -17.21 12.12 17.09
CA LYS A 24 -16.63 12.98 18.13
C LYS A 24 -16.99 14.47 18.00
N ALA A 25 -17.49 14.91 16.84
CA ALA A 25 -17.83 16.31 16.62
C ALA A 25 -19.00 16.76 17.51
N GLU A 26 -18.87 17.94 18.14
CA GLU A 26 -19.96 18.58 18.86
C GLU A 26 -21.09 18.97 17.91
N ARG A 27 -22.33 18.62 18.29
CA ARG A 27 -23.53 18.84 17.48
C ARG A 27 -24.79 18.74 18.34
N ASP A 28 -25.88 19.27 17.81
CA ASP A 28 -27.22 19.30 18.42
C ASP A 28 -28.15 18.19 17.91
N PHE A 29 -27.63 17.24 17.11
CA PHE A 29 -28.37 16.10 16.57
C PHE A 29 -27.59 14.78 16.69
N ASP A 30 -28.31 13.65 16.68
CA ASP A 30 -27.71 12.31 16.71
C ASP A 30 -27.24 11.87 15.33
N VAL A 31 -26.19 11.04 15.26
CA VAL A 31 -25.74 10.40 14.02
C VAL A 31 -25.72 8.89 14.15
N SER A 32 -26.17 8.19 13.11
CA SER A 32 -25.87 6.77 12.87
C SER A 32 -25.01 6.62 11.63
N ILE A 33 -23.97 5.81 11.73
CA ILE A 33 -23.05 5.53 10.64
C ILE A 33 -23.13 4.06 10.25
N ASP A 34 -23.33 3.82 8.95
CA ASP A 34 -23.19 2.51 8.33
C ASP A 34 -21.96 2.55 7.41
N LEU A 35 -20.99 1.70 7.70
CA LEU A 35 -19.75 1.55 6.96
C LEU A 35 -19.88 0.31 6.06
N PHE A 36 -19.91 0.51 4.76
CA PHE A 36 -20.00 -0.54 3.75
C PHE A 36 -18.63 -0.81 3.15
N ASP A 37 -18.26 -2.08 2.98
CA ASP A 37 -17.03 -2.45 2.29
C ASP A 37 -17.27 -3.61 1.32
N LEU A 38 -16.53 -3.58 0.20
CA LEU A 38 -16.51 -4.67 -0.78
C LEU A 38 -16.02 -5.97 -0.15
N LEU A 39 -15.02 -5.89 0.74
CA LEU A 39 -14.37 -7.04 1.33
C LEU A 39 -15.05 -7.43 2.65
N PRO A 40 -14.96 -8.71 3.05
CA PRO A 40 -15.53 -9.17 4.32
C PRO A 40 -14.77 -8.64 5.54
N ALA A 41 -13.46 -8.38 5.43
CA ALA A 41 -12.66 -7.80 6.50
C ALA A 41 -12.36 -6.32 6.22
N PRO A 42 -12.45 -5.44 7.24
CA PRO A 42 -12.19 -4.02 7.09
C PRO A 42 -10.68 -3.71 7.01
N TYR A 43 -10.33 -2.42 7.10
CA TYR A 43 -8.99 -1.83 7.15
C TYR A 43 -8.32 -1.57 5.79
N GLY A 44 -8.90 -2.05 4.68
CA GLY A 44 -8.43 -1.77 3.32
C GLY A 44 -6.94 -2.09 3.15
N LEU A 45 -6.20 -1.18 2.51
CA LEU A 45 -4.76 -1.35 2.23
C LEU A 45 -3.87 -1.49 3.48
N VAL A 46 -4.36 -1.17 4.68
CA VAL A 46 -3.57 -1.48 5.89
C VAL A 46 -3.48 -2.99 6.10
N ARG A 47 -4.55 -3.72 5.75
CA ARG A 47 -4.60 -5.18 5.78
C ARG A 47 -4.07 -5.78 4.49
N TYR A 48 -4.46 -5.21 3.35
CA TYR A 48 -4.25 -5.77 2.01
C TYR A 48 -3.29 -4.94 1.15
N GLY A 49 -2.23 -4.39 1.74
CA GLY A 49 -1.35 -3.47 1.01
C GLY A 49 -0.03 -3.15 1.71
N VAL A 50 -0.08 -2.96 3.02
CA VAL A 50 1.13 -2.80 3.83
C VAL A 50 1.85 -4.14 3.89
N ALA A 51 3.12 -4.18 3.47
CA ALA A 51 3.91 -5.41 3.49
C ALA A 51 3.94 -6.11 4.87
N PRO A 52 3.99 -7.46 4.91
CA PRO A 52 3.98 -8.22 6.16
C PRO A 52 5.17 -7.90 7.08
N ASP A 53 6.30 -7.51 6.50
CA ASP A 53 7.48 -7.09 7.24
C ASP A 53 7.47 -5.64 7.74
N HIS A 54 6.33 -4.96 7.62
CA HIS A 54 6.06 -3.65 8.23
C HIS A 54 5.07 -3.74 9.42
N PRO A 55 5.34 -4.54 10.47
CA PRO A 55 4.40 -4.71 11.57
C PRO A 55 4.12 -3.42 12.35
N ARG A 56 5.06 -2.46 12.33
CA ARG A 56 4.87 -1.13 12.94
C ARG A 56 3.78 -0.32 12.24
N ILE A 57 3.77 -0.34 10.90
CA ILE A 57 2.77 0.36 10.10
C ILE A 57 1.41 -0.36 10.23
N LYS A 58 1.39 -1.71 10.17
CA LYS A 58 0.18 -2.51 10.43
C LYS A 58 -0.37 -2.30 11.84
N GLY A 59 0.43 -1.83 12.80
CA GLY A 59 0.01 -1.47 14.15
C GLY A 59 -1.16 -0.49 14.22
N ILE A 60 -1.39 0.32 13.17
CA ILE A 60 -2.55 1.22 13.07
C ILE A 60 -3.89 0.47 13.10
N ILE A 61 -3.92 -0.82 12.73
CA ILE A 61 -5.11 -1.68 12.82
C ILE A 61 -5.71 -1.65 14.23
N ARG A 62 -4.89 -1.56 15.29
CA ARG A 62 -5.40 -1.49 16.66
C ARG A 62 -6.27 -0.25 16.89
N ALA A 63 -5.82 0.92 16.42
CA ALA A 63 -6.60 2.15 16.54
C ALA A 63 -7.88 2.10 15.71
N LEU A 64 -7.82 1.52 14.50
CA LEU A 64 -9.01 1.33 13.66
C LEU A 64 -10.00 0.34 14.27
N TYR A 65 -9.49 -0.72 14.90
CA TYR A 65 -10.29 -1.68 15.66
C TYR A 65 -11.00 -0.99 16.83
N GLU A 66 -10.30 -0.23 17.66
CA GLU A 66 -10.87 0.48 18.82
C GLU A 66 -12.02 1.42 18.41
N VAL A 67 -11.93 2.04 17.23
CA VAL A 67 -13.02 2.86 16.67
C VAL A 67 -14.26 2.01 16.36
N LEU A 68 -14.09 0.87 15.68
CA LEU A 68 -15.21 0.01 15.29
C LEU A 68 -15.81 -0.74 16.50
N ASP A 69 -14.97 -1.14 17.45
CA ASP A 69 -15.34 -1.91 18.65
C ASP A 69 -16.17 -1.10 19.65
N ARG A 70 -16.18 0.24 19.53
CA ARG A 70 -17.03 1.13 20.33
C ARG A 70 -18.53 0.87 20.15
N GLY A 71 -18.93 0.23 19.04
CA GLY A 71 -20.31 -0.23 18.79
C GLY A 71 -21.27 0.84 18.28
N ASP A 72 -20.79 2.05 18.00
CA ASP A 72 -21.59 3.16 17.46
C ASP A 72 -21.47 3.31 15.92
N ILE A 73 -20.64 2.48 15.29
CA ILE A 73 -20.52 2.30 13.84
C ILE A 73 -20.98 0.87 13.50
N ARG A 74 -21.88 0.73 12.53
CA ARG A 74 -22.28 -0.58 12.01
C ARG A 74 -21.45 -0.90 10.77
N PHE A 75 -20.78 -2.03 10.76
CA PHE A 75 -20.00 -2.51 9.62
C PHE A 75 -20.79 -3.53 8.79
N PHE A 76 -20.80 -3.33 7.48
CA PHE A 76 -21.41 -4.19 6.48
C PHE A 76 -20.36 -4.53 5.41
N GLY A 77 -19.57 -5.58 5.67
CA GLY A 77 -18.64 -6.14 4.69
C GLY A 77 -19.35 -6.98 3.63
N ASN A 78 -18.63 -7.31 2.55
CA ASN A 78 -19.17 -8.05 1.40
C ASN A 78 -20.36 -7.35 0.73
N VAL A 79 -20.30 -6.01 0.64
CA VAL A 79 -21.29 -5.16 -0.03
C VAL A 79 -20.59 -4.32 -1.10
N ARG A 80 -20.84 -4.64 -2.37
CA ARG A 80 -20.26 -3.96 -3.53
C ARG A 80 -21.12 -2.76 -3.95
N TYR A 81 -20.61 -1.56 -3.74
CA TYR A 81 -21.20 -0.34 -4.32
C TYR A 81 -21.18 -0.40 -5.86
N GLY A 82 -22.30 0.02 -6.47
CA GLY A 82 -22.53 -0.06 -7.90
C GLY A 82 -23.10 -1.40 -8.38
N HIS A 83 -23.25 -2.38 -7.47
CA HIS A 83 -23.87 -3.69 -7.76
C HIS A 83 -24.94 -4.04 -6.72
N ASP A 84 -24.56 -4.18 -5.45
CA ASP A 84 -25.47 -4.58 -4.36
C ASP A 84 -26.23 -3.38 -3.78
N ILE A 85 -25.58 -2.21 -3.80
CA ILE A 85 -26.17 -0.92 -3.43
C ILE A 85 -25.80 0.13 -4.48
N THR A 86 -26.75 0.99 -4.82
CA THR A 86 -26.57 2.09 -5.76
C THR A 86 -26.63 3.44 -5.05
N LEU A 87 -26.25 4.52 -5.75
CA LEU A 87 -26.40 5.86 -5.22
C LEU A 87 -27.88 6.22 -4.93
N ASP A 88 -28.81 5.70 -5.73
CA ASP A 88 -30.25 5.97 -5.54
C ASP A 88 -30.80 5.26 -4.30
N ASP A 89 -30.34 4.04 -4.03
CA ASP A 89 -30.62 3.35 -2.77
C ASP A 89 -30.09 4.16 -1.59
N LEU A 90 -28.84 4.62 -1.68
CA LEU A 90 -28.20 5.39 -0.61
C LEU A 90 -28.92 6.73 -0.36
N LYS A 91 -29.30 7.46 -1.42
CA LYS A 91 -30.05 8.72 -1.30
C LYS A 91 -31.43 8.53 -0.67
N SER A 92 -32.05 7.37 -0.87
CA SER A 92 -33.37 7.07 -0.32
C SER A 92 -33.31 6.70 1.18
N HIS A 93 -32.17 6.23 1.68
CA HIS A 93 -32.03 5.71 3.05
C HIS A 93 -31.11 6.54 3.96
N TYR A 94 -30.24 7.39 3.39
CA TYR A 94 -29.24 8.17 4.11
C TYR A 94 -29.33 9.66 3.78
N ASN A 95 -28.98 10.50 4.75
CA ASN A 95 -28.94 11.95 4.58
C ASN A 95 -27.64 12.39 3.89
N ALA A 96 -26.56 11.63 4.04
CA ALA A 96 -25.26 11.90 3.45
C ALA A 96 -24.52 10.60 3.12
N VAL A 97 -23.59 10.69 2.16
CA VAL A 97 -22.74 9.59 1.73
C VAL A 97 -21.29 10.08 1.63
N ILE A 98 -20.35 9.33 2.20
CA ILE A 98 -18.91 9.53 2.02
C ILE A 98 -18.35 8.39 1.17
N PHE A 99 -17.64 8.72 0.10
CA PHE A 99 -16.87 7.76 -0.68
C PHE A 99 -15.42 7.76 -0.21
N ALA A 100 -14.99 6.65 0.37
CA ALA A 100 -13.65 6.40 0.91
C ALA A 100 -13.06 5.10 0.31
N THR A 101 -13.30 4.87 -0.98
CA THR A 101 -13.00 3.61 -1.69
C THR A 101 -11.50 3.40 -1.98
N GLY A 102 -10.67 4.41 -1.77
CA GLY A 102 -9.24 4.36 -2.11
C GLY A 102 -8.98 4.17 -3.61
N ALA A 103 -7.76 3.73 -3.92
CA ALA A 103 -7.31 3.38 -5.27
C ALA A 103 -6.65 2.00 -5.21
N ILE A 104 -7.28 1.01 -5.84
CA ILE A 104 -6.88 -0.41 -5.76
C ILE A 104 -6.22 -0.94 -7.05
N LYS A 105 -6.11 -0.10 -8.08
CA LYS A 105 -5.53 -0.46 -9.37
C LYS A 105 -4.25 0.32 -9.62
N ASP A 106 -3.29 -0.33 -10.26
CA ASP A 106 -2.09 0.33 -10.74
C ASP A 106 -2.39 1.38 -11.81
N ALA A 107 -1.51 2.38 -11.91
CA ALA A 107 -1.51 3.30 -13.04
C ALA A 107 -0.99 2.56 -14.28
N PRO A 108 -1.67 2.62 -15.43
CA PRO A 108 -1.23 1.92 -16.63
C PRO A 108 0.08 2.53 -17.15
N LEU A 109 1.00 1.67 -17.59
CA LEU A 109 2.24 2.07 -18.24
C LEU A 109 2.10 1.93 -19.75
N ALA A 110 2.01 3.05 -20.47
CA ALA A 110 1.78 3.06 -21.92
C ALA A 110 3.06 2.80 -22.72
N ILE A 111 3.60 1.58 -22.65
CA ILE A 111 4.77 1.15 -23.43
C ILE A 111 4.48 -0.15 -24.21
N PRO A 112 5.14 -0.37 -25.36
CA PRO A 112 5.04 -1.65 -26.07
C PRO A 112 5.46 -2.82 -25.17
N GLY A 113 4.66 -3.88 -25.15
CA GLY A 113 4.95 -5.10 -24.40
C GLY A 113 4.49 -5.12 -22.94
N VAL A 114 3.79 -4.07 -22.46
CA VAL A 114 3.26 -4.03 -21.08
C VAL A 114 2.25 -5.13 -20.76
N ASP A 115 1.60 -5.72 -21.78
CA ASP A 115 0.63 -6.81 -21.62
C ASP A 115 1.24 -8.20 -21.84
N LEU A 116 2.58 -8.31 -21.98
CA LEU A 116 3.25 -9.61 -22.11
C LEU A 116 3.23 -10.37 -20.79
N ASP A 117 3.24 -11.70 -20.88
CA ASP A 117 3.44 -12.57 -19.73
C ASP A 117 4.76 -12.20 -19.00
N GLY A 118 4.70 -12.16 -17.68
CA GLY A 118 5.79 -11.63 -16.85
C GLY A 118 5.75 -10.13 -16.57
N CYS A 119 4.82 -9.36 -17.17
CA CYS A 119 4.60 -7.96 -16.87
C CYS A 119 3.37 -7.78 -15.97
N TYR A 120 3.58 -7.32 -14.74
CA TYR A 120 2.53 -7.22 -13.73
C TYR A 120 2.50 -5.84 -13.07
N GLY A 121 1.32 -5.45 -12.60
CA GLY A 121 1.17 -4.31 -11.71
C GLY A 121 1.81 -4.57 -10.34
N ALA A 122 2.29 -3.52 -9.68
CA ALA A 122 2.83 -3.68 -8.33
C ALA A 122 1.72 -4.06 -7.34
N ALA A 123 0.51 -3.51 -7.52
CA ALA A 123 -0.63 -3.85 -6.68
C ALA A 123 -1.03 -5.33 -6.83
N ASP A 124 -0.82 -5.95 -7.99
CA ASP A 124 -1.10 -7.39 -8.18
C ASP A 124 -0.18 -8.26 -7.30
N PHE A 125 1.12 -7.94 -7.27
CA PHE A 125 2.08 -8.65 -6.43
C PHE A 125 1.82 -8.42 -4.94
N VAL A 126 1.48 -7.17 -4.58
CA VAL A 126 1.07 -6.80 -3.22
C VAL A 126 -0.16 -7.57 -2.78
N ASN A 127 -1.20 -7.60 -3.61
CA ASN A 127 -2.42 -8.35 -3.35
C ASN A 127 -2.13 -9.83 -3.14
N TRP A 128 -1.19 -10.42 -3.89
CA TRP A 128 -0.78 -11.82 -3.70
C TRP A 128 -0.11 -12.03 -2.34
N TYR A 129 0.90 -11.22 -2.00
CA TYR A 129 1.65 -11.43 -0.76
C TYR A 129 0.85 -11.08 0.51
N ASP A 130 -0.12 -10.17 0.41
CA ASP A 130 -1.02 -9.80 1.52
C ASP A 130 -2.34 -10.60 1.52
N SER A 131 -2.48 -11.63 0.67
CA SER A 131 -3.68 -12.49 0.59
C SER A 131 -4.98 -11.73 0.36
N HIS A 132 -4.99 -10.80 -0.59
CA HIS A 132 -6.24 -10.20 -1.04
C HIS A 132 -7.19 -11.30 -1.56
N PRO A 133 -8.46 -11.35 -1.13
CA PRO A 133 -9.35 -12.47 -1.41
C PRO A 133 -9.71 -12.64 -2.90
N ASP A 134 -9.58 -11.57 -3.69
CA ASP A 134 -9.86 -11.58 -5.12
C ASP A 134 -8.69 -12.07 -6.00
N VAL A 135 -7.53 -12.42 -5.41
CA VAL A 135 -6.37 -12.92 -6.18
C VAL A 135 -6.05 -14.38 -5.86
N GLY A 136 -5.37 -15.05 -6.80
CA GLY A 136 -4.94 -16.43 -6.62
C GLY A 136 -3.84 -16.58 -5.56
N LEU A 137 -3.68 -17.80 -5.04
CA LEU A 137 -2.64 -18.12 -4.04
C LEU A 137 -1.25 -18.35 -4.65
N THR A 138 -1.15 -18.43 -5.99
CA THR A 138 0.10 -18.66 -6.71
C THR A 138 0.54 -17.40 -7.42
N TRP A 139 1.86 -17.16 -7.43
CA TRP A 139 2.49 -16.11 -8.23
C TRP A 139 3.58 -16.70 -9.11
N PRO A 140 3.69 -16.31 -10.39
CA PRO A 140 4.73 -16.80 -11.30
C PRO A 140 6.09 -16.17 -10.96
N LEU A 141 6.82 -16.79 -10.02
CA LEU A 141 8.18 -16.43 -9.62
C LEU A 141 9.22 -17.34 -10.30
N ASP A 142 9.26 -17.34 -11.64
CA ASP A 142 10.16 -18.24 -12.40
C ASP A 142 11.45 -17.53 -12.87
N ALA A 143 11.51 -16.20 -12.76
CA ALA A 143 12.62 -15.38 -13.24
C ALA A 143 13.74 -15.26 -12.21
N LYS A 144 15.00 -15.28 -12.68
CA LYS A 144 16.16 -14.95 -11.84
C LYS A 144 16.36 -13.46 -11.63
N GLN A 145 15.97 -12.66 -12.62
CA GLN A 145 16.15 -11.21 -12.61
C GLN A 145 14.80 -10.53 -12.80
N ILE A 146 14.47 -9.60 -11.91
CA ILE A 146 13.20 -8.87 -11.93
C ILE A 146 13.48 -7.37 -12.03
N ALA A 147 12.76 -6.70 -12.92
CA ALA A 147 12.75 -5.25 -13.03
C ALA A 147 11.52 -4.66 -12.33
N VAL A 148 11.73 -3.75 -11.39
CA VAL A 148 10.67 -2.96 -10.72
C VAL A 148 10.76 -1.53 -11.23
N ILE A 149 9.69 -1.04 -11.86
CA ILE A 149 9.66 0.30 -12.44
C ILE A 149 8.98 1.28 -11.48
N GLY A 150 9.76 2.16 -10.87
CA GLY A 150 9.28 3.21 -9.97
C GLY A 150 10.24 3.48 -8.80
N ASN A 151 10.21 4.71 -8.27
CA ASN A 151 10.97 5.09 -7.07
C ASN A 151 10.07 5.53 -5.91
N GLY A 152 8.94 4.85 -5.71
CA GLY A 152 8.07 5.05 -4.54
C GLY A 152 8.28 3.98 -3.47
N ASN A 153 7.65 4.14 -2.31
CA ASN A 153 7.71 3.12 -1.24
C ASN A 153 7.25 1.74 -1.72
N VAL A 154 6.17 1.65 -2.51
CA VAL A 154 5.67 0.37 -3.04
C VAL A 154 6.74 -0.34 -3.89
N ALA A 155 7.55 0.40 -4.66
CA ALA A 155 8.63 -0.23 -5.42
C ALA A 155 9.70 -0.85 -4.50
N LEU A 156 10.00 -0.21 -3.37
CA LEU A 156 10.90 -0.77 -2.36
C LEU A 156 10.27 -1.94 -1.60
N ASP A 157 8.96 -1.93 -1.36
CA ASP A 157 8.24 -3.05 -0.75
C ASP A 157 8.29 -4.29 -1.65
N VAL A 158 7.98 -4.12 -2.94
CA VAL A 158 8.11 -5.18 -3.94
C VAL A 158 9.56 -5.70 -3.98
N ALA A 159 10.54 -4.80 -4.07
CA ALA A 159 11.94 -5.20 -4.15
C ALA A 159 12.42 -5.93 -2.90
N ARG A 160 12.01 -5.47 -1.72
CA ARG A 160 12.36 -6.09 -0.44
C ARG A 160 11.70 -7.45 -0.28
N MET A 161 10.44 -7.60 -0.64
CA MET A 161 9.74 -8.89 -0.61
C MET A 161 10.35 -9.92 -1.57
N LEU A 162 10.86 -9.49 -2.72
CA LEU A 162 11.54 -10.35 -3.68
C LEU A 162 12.97 -10.73 -3.25
N ALA A 163 13.66 -9.85 -2.52
CA ALA A 163 15.06 -10.04 -2.13
C ALA A 163 15.25 -10.68 -0.75
N LYS A 164 14.25 -10.59 0.14
CA LYS A 164 14.35 -11.07 1.52
C LYS A 164 14.33 -12.60 1.61
N LEU A 165 15.07 -13.13 2.59
CA LEU A 165 15.01 -14.55 2.93
C LEU A 165 13.62 -14.90 3.45
N PRO A 166 12.92 -15.89 2.88
CA PRO A 166 11.54 -16.20 3.25
C PRO A 166 11.35 -16.51 4.74
N ASP A 167 12.33 -17.16 5.36
CA ASP A 167 12.27 -17.56 6.78
C ASP A 167 12.28 -16.36 7.73
N ASP A 168 12.85 -15.22 7.32
CA ASP A 168 12.82 -13.98 8.11
C ASP A 168 11.41 -13.38 8.22
N LEU A 169 10.49 -13.84 7.35
CA LEU A 169 9.09 -13.41 7.34
C LEU A 169 8.22 -14.27 8.25
N LEU A 170 8.66 -15.46 8.68
CA LEU A 170 7.86 -16.37 9.54
C LEU A 170 7.36 -15.75 10.86
N PRO A 171 8.04 -14.77 11.50
CA PRO A 171 7.51 -14.08 12.67
C PRO A 171 6.40 -13.06 12.37
N THR A 172 6.09 -12.80 11.09
CA THR A 172 5.11 -11.81 10.63
C THR A 172 3.75 -12.43 10.33
N ASP A 173 2.84 -11.67 9.72
CA ASP A 173 1.57 -12.20 9.20
C ASP A 173 1.68 -12.78 7.78
N ILE A 174 2.89 -13.16 7.34
CA ILE A 174 3.11 -13.78 6.03
C ILE A 174 2.22 -15.04 5.87
N PRO A 175 1.47 -15.15 4.77
CA PRO A 175 0.70 -16.35 4.47
C PRO A 175 1.59 -17.52 4.02
N ASP A 176 1.20 -18.75 4.37
CA ASP A 176 1.93 -19.98 4.01
C ASP A 176 2.22 -20.12 2.50
N HIS A 177 1.29 -19.73 1.63
CA HIS A 177 1.50 -19.83 0.18
C HIS A 177 2.54 -18.84 -0.33
N VAL A 178 2.65 -17.68 0.33
CA VAL A 178 3.63 -16.65 0.01
C VAL A 178 5.02 -17.09 0.45
N HIS A 179 5.14 -17.59 1.68
CA HIS A 179 6.39 -18.18 2.17
C HIS A 179 6.89 -19.27 1.23
N LYS A 180 6.04 -20.25 0.88
CA LYS A 180 6.38 -21.33 -0.07
C LYS A 180 6.78 -20.79 -1.44
N GLY A 181 6.03 -19.81 -1.97
CA GLY A 181 6.32 -19.18 -3.26
C GLY A 181 7.70 -18.53 -3.27
N LEU A 182 8.00 -17.72 -2.26
CA LEU A 182 9.31 -17.06 -2.10
C LEU A 182 10.44 -18.08 -1.85
N SER A 183 10.21 -19.15 -1.09
CA SER A 183 11.19 -20.22 -0.87
C SER A 183 11.56 -21.00 -2.13
N SER A 184 10.65 -21.08 -3.10
CA SER A 184 10.91 -21.70 -4.41
C SER A 184 11.49 -20.74 -5.45
N SER A 185 11.56 -19.44 -5.12
CA SER A 185 11.97 -18.40 -6.04
C SER A 185 13.44 -18.57 -6.48
N PRO A 186 13.74 -18.53 -7.79
CA PRO A 186 15.11 -18.52 -8.30
C PRO A 186 15.70 -17.11 -8.39
N VAL A 187 14.99 -16.08 -7.90
CA VAL A 187 15.41 -14.67 -7.97
C VAL A 187 16.76 -14.46 -7.29
N THR A 188 17.67 -13.81 -8.00
CA THR A 188 18.99 -13.41 -7.52
C THR A 188 19.18 -11.89 -7.62
N ASP A 189 18.54 -11.25 -8.60
CA ASP A 189 18.73 -9.82 -8.88
C ASP A 189 17.37 -9.12 -8.97
N VAL A 190 17.24 -8.01 -8.23
CA VAL A 190 16.07 -7.12 -8.32
C VAL A 190 16.56 -5.73 -8.68
N HIS A 191 16.17 -5.26 -9.86
CA HIS A 191 16.58 -3.96 -10.40
C HIS A 191 15.45 -2.95 -10.23
N VAL A 192 15.69 -1.87 -9.50
CA VAL A 192 14.70 -0.80 -9.28
C VAL A 192 15.02 0.38 -10.21
N PHE A 193 14.17 0.60 -11.21
CA PHE A 193 14.38 1.63 -12.23
C PHE A 193 13.60 2.90 -11.93
N GLY A 194 14.31 4.03 -12.03
CA GLY A 194 13.76 5.37 -11.94
C GLY A 194 13.81 6.11 -13.27
N ARG A 195 12.77 6.88 -13.57
CA ARG A 195 12.79 7.80 -14.74
C ARG A 195 13.54 9.12 -14.47
N ARG A 196 13.94 9.37 -13.22
CA ARG A 196 14.64 10.58 -12.75
C ARG A 196 15.69 10.18 -11.72
N GLY A 197 16.58 11.10 -11.38
CA GLY A 197 17.70 10.85 -10.49
C GLY A 197 17.36 10.81 -8.99
N PRO A 198 18.39 10.59 -8.14
CA PRO A 198 18.27 10.45 -6.69
C PRO A 198 17.54 11.60 -5.98
N ALA A 199 17.64 12.82 -6.49
CA ALA A 199 16.98 14.00 -5.92
C ALA A 199 15.45 14.02 -6.12
N GLN A 200 14.90 13.13 -6.96
CA GLN A 200 13.46 13.09 -7.27
C GLN A 200 12.74 11.81 -6.84
N VAL A 201 13.41 10.93 -6.09
CA VAL A 201 12.81 9.73 -5.52
C VAL A 201 11.64 10.09 -4.58
N LYS A 202 10.70 9.16 -4.45
CA LYS A 202 9.47 9.32 -3.68
C LYS A 202 9.34 8.35 -2.51
N PHE A 203 10.22 7.35 -2.42
CA PHE A 203 10.34 6.58 -1.21
C PHE A 203 10.90 7.44 -0.07
N SER A 204 10.63 7.02 1.17
CA SER A 204 11.07 7.71 2.38
C SER A 204 12.41 7.13 2.90
N PRO A 205 13.19 7.90 3.70
CA PRO A 205 14.48 7.43 4.21
C PRO A 205 14.42 6.15 5.05
N LEU A 206 13.29 5.91 5.73
CA LEU A 206 13.10 4.70 6.54
C LEU A 206 12.99 3.47 5.66
N GLU A 207 12.13 3.51 4.65
CA GLU A 207 11.86 2.43 3.70
C GLU A 207 13.10 2.14 2.85
N LEU A 208 13.85 3.17 2.45
CA LEU A 208 15.15 2.97 1.81
C LEU A 208 16.10 2.22 2.75
N ARG A 209 16.23 2.65 4.01
CA ARG A 209 17.13 1.99 4.97
C ARG A 209 16.76 0.52 5.17
N GLU A 210 15.48 0.22 5.30
CA GLU A 210 14.99 -1.16 5.46
C GLU A 210 15.25 -2.02 4.21
N ALA A 211 15.10 -1.44 3.01
CA ALA A 211 15.44 -2.13 1.76
C ALA A 211 16.96 -2.39 1.59
N LEU A 212 17.81 -1.54 2.17
CA LEU A 212 19.27 -1.67 2.10
C LEU A 212 19.87 -2.63 3.15
N HIS A 213 19.10 -3.00 4.18
CA HIS A 213 19.55 -3.86 5.28
C HIS A 213 18.83 -5.21 5.24
N VAL A 214 18.96 -5.91 4.11
CA VAL A 214 18.47 -7.29 3.96
C VAL A 214 19.67 -8.23 4.05
N GLU A 215 19.60 -9.20 4.95
CA GLU A 215 20.69 -10.16 5.15
C GLU A 215 20.95 -10.97 3.87
N GLY A 216 22.22 -11.11 3.49
CA GLY A 216 22.62 -11.83 2.28
C GLY A 216 22.40 -11.06 0.96
N VAL A 217 21.90 -9.82 1.00
CA VAL A 217 21.64 -9.01 -0.19
C VAL A 217 22.64 -7.87 -0.29
N GLN A 218 23.31 -7.75 -1.44
CA GLN A 218 24.15 -6.61 -1.76
C GLN A 218 23.32 -5.52 -2.43
N SER A 219 23.36 -4.31 -1.88
CA SER A 219 22.80 -3.12 -2.54
C SER A 219 23.82 -2.55 -3.52
N ILE A 220 23.40 -2.28 -4.75
CA ILE A 220 24.27 -1.77 -5.81
C ILE A 220 23.65 -0.49 -6.37
N VAL A 221 24.46 0.55 -6.49
CA VAL A 221 24.14 1.79 -7.20
C VAL A 221 25.27 2.09 -8.19
N TYR A 222 24.98 2.80 -9.27
CA TYR A 222 25.98 3.16 -10.27
C TYR A 222 26.35 4.63 -10.19
N ASP A 223 27.63 4.96 -10.31
CA ASP A 223 28.13 6.34 -10.27
C ASP A 223 27.44 7.25 -11.30
N GLU A 224 27.06 6.69 -12.45
CA GLU A 224 26.37 7.41 -13.53
C GLU A 224 24.96 7.90 -13.13
N ASP A 225 24.33 7.30 -12.13
CA ASP A 225 23.00 7.71 -11.63
C ASP A 225 23.05 9.00 -10.79
N PHE A 226 24.24 9.40 -10.31
CA PHE A 226 24.45 10.53 -9.41
C PHE A 226 24.87 11.81 -10.16
N GLN A 227 24.27 12.04 -11.32
CA GLN A 227 24.40 13.29 -12.06
C GLN A 227 23.28 14.25 -11.67
N TYR A 228 23.64 15.42 -11.14
CA TYR A 228 22.68 16.43 -10.69
C TYR A 228 22.62 17.61 -11.65
N ASP A 229 21.46 17.81 -12.25
CA ASP A 229 21.13 19.03 -12.97
C ASP A 229 20.75 20.18 -12.01
N GLU A 230 20.54 21.38 -12.57
CA GLU A 230 20.14 22.56 -11.78
C GLU A 230 18.87 22.30 -10.95
N GLY A 231 17.91 21.56 -11.50
CA GLY A 231 16.67 21.21 -10.81
C GLY A 231 16.90 20.28 -9.61
N SER A 232 17.83 19.34 -9.73
CA SER A 232 18.24 18.43 -8.66
C SER A 232 18.94 19.19 -7.53
N LEU A 233 19.88 20.08 -7.86
CA LEU A 233 20.58 20.90 -6.88
C LEU A 233 19.61 21.81 -6.13
N ALA A 234 18.70 22.48 -6.84
CA ALA A 234 17.67 23.31 -6.22
C ALA A 234 16.74 22.51 -5.28
N ALA A 235 16.38 21.27 -5.64
CA ALA A 235 15.58 20.40 -4.78
C ALA A 235 16.34 19.98 -3.50
N ILE A 236 17.63 19.66 -3.62
CA ILE A 236 18.50 19.30 -2.49
C ILE A 236 18.70 20.49 -1.53
N GLU A 237 18.86 21.70 -2.07
CA GLU A 237 19.05 22.91 -1.28
C GLU A 237 17.77 23.31 -0.55
N SER A 238 16.62 23.25 -1.23
CA SER A 238 15.34 23.72 -0.69
C SER A 238 14.63 22.74 0.24
N ASN A 239 14.96 21.44 0.20
CA ASN A 239 14.25 20.43 0.99
C ASN A 239 15.22 19.51 1.77
N ASN A 240 15.14 19.58 3.10
CA ASN A 240 16.00 18.78 3.99
C ASN A 240 15.78 17.27 3.84
N GLN A 241 14.55 16.82 3.58
CA GLN A 241 14.26 15.40 3.37
C GLN A 241 14.91 14.89 2.08
N VAL A 242 14.88 15.68 1.00
CA VAL A 242 15.57 15.38 -0.26
C VAL A 242 17.07 15.31 -0.04
N ARG A 243 17.64 16.27 0.71
CA ARG A 243 19.07 16.27 1.03
C ARG A 243 19.51 15.03 1.81
N VAL A 244 18.76 14.65 2.84
CA VAL A 244 19.04 13.43 3.61
C VAL A 244 18.97 12.20 2.72
N MET A 245 17.95 12.12 1.85
CA MET A 245 17.77 11.02 0.93
C MET A 245 18.94 10.87 -0.05
N VAL A 246 19.31 11.96 -0.72
CA VAL A 246 20.44 11.98 -1.65
C VAL A 246 21.72 11.55 -0.94
N LYS A 247 21.99 12.11 0.24
CA LYS A 247 23.16 11.73 1.04
C LYS A 247 23.15 10.23 1.39
N THR A 248 22.00 9.65 1.76
CA THR A 248 21.89 8.22 2.04
C THR A 248 22.19 7.37 0.82
N LEU A 249 21.67 7.74 -0.36
CA LEU A 249 21.97 7.02 -1.60
C LEU A 249 23.45 7.16 -1.98
N GLU A 250 24.05 8.34 -1.78
CA GLU A 250 25.48 8.54 -2.03
C GLU A 250 26.39 7.70 -1.12
N THR A 251 25.94 7.32 0.09
CA THR A 251 26.73 6.42 0.95
C THR A 251 26.79 4.98 0.44
N LEU A 252 26.01 4.63 -0.59
CA LEU A 252 26.03 3.32 -1.23
C LEU A 252 27.05 3.20 -2.36
N ARG A 253 27.64 4.33 -2.78
CA ARG A 253 28.73 4.38 -3.75
C ARG A 253 30.02 3.88 -3.10
#